data_AF-A0A2R6N6Y8-F1
#
_entry.id   AF-A0A2R6N6Y8-F1
#
_cell.length_a   1.000
_cell.length_b   1.000
_cell.length_c   1.000
_cell.angle_alpha   90.00
_cell.angle_beta   90.00
_cell.angle_gamma   90.00
#
_symmetry.space_group_name_H-M   'P 1'
#
loop_
_entity.id
_entity.type
_entity.pdbx_description
1 polymer ?
#
loop_
_entity_poly.entity_id
_entity_poly.type
_entity_poly.pdbx_seq_one_letter_code
_entity_poly.pdbx_strand_id
1 'polypeptide(L)'
;MDPLKPVKQLGKLALETITLRQLLLNRFVILAVLLVAVTGLVIPSYTATRSDGRIEGTVVDADGEPVEGATVSIQKLKLKSQRPYVSTNTSADGQFHFRGKTTYIEFRIYAEKEGVGRSAVKNVHLYFRGQNRGGIRLTLNGTAG
;
A
#
# COMPACT_ATOMS: atom_id res chain seq x y z
N MET A 1 55.43 -3.69 5.67
CA MET A 1 55.30 -2.66 4.61
C MET A 1 53.99 -2.90 3.87
N ASP A 2 53.06 -1.96 3.88
CA ASP A 2 51.76 -2.10 3.17
C ASP A 2 51.97 -1.82 1.67
N PRO A 3 51.84 -2.82 0.78
CA PRO A 3 52.12 -2.67 -0.66
C PRO A 3 51.12 -1.76 -1.39
N LEU A 4 49.99 -1.42 -0.75
CA LEU A 4 48.94 -0.58 -1.32
C LEU A 4 49.10 0.91 -1.01
N LYS A 5 50.10 1.27 -0.19
CA LYS A 5 50.40 2.67 0.18
C LYS A 5 50.56 3.61 -1.03
N PRO A 6 51.30 3.27 -2.11
CA PRO A 6 51.44 4.17 -3.26
C PRO A 6 50.12 4.35 -4.03
N VAL A 7 49.32 3.29 -4.21
CA VAL A 7 48.04 3.36 -4.95
C VAL A 7 47.01 4.21 -4.19
N LYS A 8 46.94 4.07 -2.87
CA LYS A 8 46.07 4.89 -2.01
C LYS A 8 46.47 6.38 -2.04
N GLN A 9 47.77 6.67 -2.10
CA GLN A 9 48.24 8.06 -2.22
C GLN A 9 47.93 8.67 -3.59
N LEU A 10 48.06 7.91 -4.68
CA LEU A 10 47.69 8.36 -6.02
C LEU A 10 46.19 8.64 -6.14
N GLY A 11 45.33 7.76 -5.61
CA GLY A 11 43.89 7.99 -5.58
C GLY A 11 43.49 9.20 -4.74
N LYS A 12 44.15 9.42 -3.60
CA LYS A 12 43.93 10.59 -2.73
C LYS A 12 44.35 11.89 -3.42
N LEU A 13 45.53 11.91 -4.05
CA LEU A 13 46.05 13.08 -4.78
C LEU A 13 45.15 13.44 -5.97
N ALA A 14 44.71 12.44 -6.75
CA ALA A 14 43.78 12.65 -7.86
C ALA A 14 42.48 13.30 -7.38
N LEU A 15 41.94 12.85 -6.25
CA LEU A 15 40.73 13.41 -5.65
C LEU A 15 40.92 14.83 -5.11
N GLU A 16 42.12 15.14 -4.61
CA GLU A 16 42.48 16.43 -4.00
C GLU A 16 42.75 17.52 -5.06
N THR A 17 43.22 17.15 -6.26
CA THR A 17 43.39 18.05 -7.40
C THR A 17 42.12 18.35 -8.21
N ILE A 18 41.10 17.47 -8.14
CA ILE A 18 39.85 17.68 -8.87
C ILE A 18 38.99 18.69 -8.12
N THR A 19 38.78 19.85 -8.72
CA THR A 19 37.98 20.90 -8.08
C THR A 19 36.52 20.47 -7.93
N LEU A 20 35.90 20.80 -6.79
CA LEU A 20 34.51 20.44 -6.50
C LEU A 20 33.53 20.89 -7.60
N ARG A 21 33.81 22.02 -8.26
CA ARG A 21 33.03 22.51 -9.41
C ARG A 21 33.11 21.58 -10.64
N GLN A 22 34.28 21.00 -10.92
CA GLN A 22 34.45 20.05 -12.03
C GLN A 22 33.74 18.71 -11.76
N LEU A 23 33.68 18.27 -10.50
CA LEU A 23 32.86 17.12 -10.11
C LEU A 23 31.37 17.39 -10.24
N LEU A 24 30.89 18.57 -9.80
CA LEU A 24 29.47 18.94 -9.85
C LEU A 24 28.95 19.24 -11.26
N LEU A 25 29.82 19.69 -12.18
CA LEU A 25 29.50 19.88 -13.61
C LEU A 25 29.62 18.60 -14.44
N ASN A 26 30.21 17.53 -13.87
CA ASN A 26 30.40 16.29 -14.60
C ASN A 26 29.06 15.54 -14.73
N ARG A 27 28.62 15.32 -15.98
CA ARG A 27 27.35 14.64 -16.31
C ARG A 27 27.18 13.32 -15.57
N PHE A 28 28.27 12.56 -15.36
CA PHE A 28 28.24 11.30 -14.65
C PHE A 28 27.87 11.45 -13.16
N VAL A 29 28.35 12.51 -12.51
CA VAL A 29 28.05 12.80 -11.09
C VAL A 29 26.62 13.29 -10.96
N ILE A 30 26.16 14.14 -11.88
CA ILE A 30 24.77 14.61 -11.91
C ILE A 30 23.80 13.45 -12.11
N LEU A 31 24.08 12.54 -13.06
CA LEU A 31 23.23 11.37 -13.32
C LEU A 31 23.24 10.39 -12.14
N ALA A 32 24.39 10.19 -11.47
CA ALA A 32 24.46 9.36 -10.28
C ALA A 32 23.65 9.95 -9.12
N VAL A 33 23.75 11.27 -8.89
CA VAL A 33 22.98 11.97 -7.85
C VAL A 33 21.49 11.95 -8.16
N LEU A 34 21.08 12.15 -9.41
CA LEU A 34 19.67 12.04 -9.82
C LEU A 34 19.13 10.61 -9.67
N LEU A 35 19.91 9.60 -10.00
CA LEU A 35 19.51 8.19 -9.82
C LEU A 35 19.37 7.84 -8.33
N VAL A 36 20.29 8.31 -7.47
CA VAL A 36 20.19 8.17 -6.02
C VAL A 36 19.01 8.97 -5.46
N ALA A 37 18.72 10.16 -5.97
CA ALA A 37 17.56 10.95 -5.56
C ALA A 37 16.24 10.30 -5.96
N VAL A 38 16.13 9.79 -7.20
CA VAL A 38 14.94 9.08 -7.68
C VAL A 38 14.70 7.80 -6.87
N THR A 39 15.74 6.99 -6.64
CA THR A 39 15.61 5.77 -5.83
C THR A 39 15.32 6.08 -4.36
N GLY A 40 15.96 7.11 -3.80
CA GLY A 40 15.73 7.57 -2.43
C GLY A 40 14.36 8.20 -2.17
N LEU A 41 13.69 8.72 -3.21
CA LEU A 41 12.32 9.24 -3.13
C LEU A 41 11.26 8.13 -3.28
N VAL A 42 11.57 7.11 -4.07
CA VAL A 42 10.63 6.03 -4.41
C VAL A 42 10.50 5.03 -3.24
N ILE A 43 11.61 4.63 -2.61
CA ILE A 43 11.64 3.56 -1.59
C ILE A 43 10.89 3.91 -0.28
N PRO A 44 10.97 5.11 0.31
CA PRO A 44 10.31 5.42 1.58
C PRO A 44 8.78 5.31 1.50
N SER A 45 8.20 5.74 0.37
CA SER A 45 6.75 5.65 0.11
C SER A 45 6.21 4.21 0.06
N TYR A 46 7.03 3.22 -0.31
CA TYR A 46 6.59 1.81 -0.29
C TYR A 46 6.71 1.16 1.09
N THR A 47 7.54 1.71 1.98
CA THR A 47 7.83 1.08 3.29
C THR A 47 7.04 1.64 4.45
N ALA A 48 6.39 2.79 4.27
CA ALA A 48 5.46 3.28 5.27
C ALA A 48 4.23 2.38 5.27
N THR A 49 4.10 1.53 6.29
CA THR A 49 2.86 0.89 6.78
C THR A 49 2.79 -0.63 6.64
N ARG A 50 3.36 -1.37 7.61
CA ARG A 50 3.16 -2.82 7.73
C ARG A 50 2.34 -3.29 8.95
N SER A 51 1.80 -2.38 9.77
CA SER A 51 0.91 -2.77 10.89
C SER A 51 0.07 -1.60 11.42
N ASP A 52 -0.48 -0.76 10.53
CA ASP A 52 -1.43 0.30 10.94
C ASP A 52 -2.87 -0.22 11.07
N GLY A 53 -3.09 -1.49 10.78
CA GLY A 53 -4.41 -2.07 10.81
C GLY A 53 -5.28 -1.63 9.65
N ARG A 54 -4.69 -1.59 8.45
CA ARG A 54 -5.36 -1.24 7.21
C ARG A 54 -6.02 -2.44 6.55
N ILE A 55 -7.29 -2.29 6.17
CA ILE A 55 -8.01 -3.26 5.32
C ILE A 55 -8.28 -2.58 4.00
N GLU A 56 -7.82 -3.16 2.90
CA GLU A 56 -7.95 -2.58 1.57
C GLU A 56 -8.38 -3.63 0.54
N GLY A 57 -9.03 -3.15 -0.50
CA GLY A 57 -9.54 -4.00 -1.55
C GLY A 57 -10.25 -3.24 -2.65
N THR A 58 -10.86 -4.01 -3.55
CA THR A 58 -11.56 -3.49 -4.72
C THR A 58 -12.92 -4.15 -4.83
N VAL A 59 -13.94 -3.34 -5.10
CA VAL A 59 -15.28 -3.80 -5.46
C VAL A 59 -15.42 -3.75 -6.98
N VAL A 60 -15.84 -4.87 -7.54
CA VAL A 60 -16.14 -5.01 -8.96
C VAL A 60 -17.57 -5.53 -9.15
N ASP A 61 -18.13 -5.33 -10.33
CA ASP A 61 -19.38 -5.97 -10.74
C ASP A 61 -19.14 -7.37 -11.34
N ALA A 62 -20.22 -7.98 -11.86
CA ALA A 62 -20.18 -9.29 -12.49
C ALA A 62 -19.34 -9.32 -13.78
N ASP A 63 -19.26 -8.19 -14.49
CA ASP A 63 -18.47 -8.02 -15.72
C ASP A 63 -16.99 -7.72 -15.42
N GLY A 64 -16.67 -7.48 -14.15
CA GLY A 64 -15.32 -7.21 -13.67
C GLY A 64 -14.96 -5.73 -13.68
N GLU A 65 -15.90 -4.84 -13.99
CA GLU A 65 -15.70 -3.40 -13.96
C GLU A 65 -15.66 -2.88 -12.51
N PRO A 66 -14.81 -1.89 -12.21
CA PRO A 66 -14.75 -1.29 -10.89
C PRO A 66 -16.03 -0.53 -10.58
N VAL A 67 -16.55 -0.71 -9.37
CA VAL A 67 -17.81 -0.09 -8.95
C VAL A 67 -17.54 1.09 -8.03
N GLU A 68 -17.80 2.31 -8.52
CA GLU A 68 -17.78 3.52 -7.71
C GLU A 68 -19.00 3.62 -6.77
N GLY A 69 -18.77 4.17 -5.57
CA GLY A 69 -19.81 4.52 -4.61
C GLY A 69 -20.44 3.34 -3.86
N ALA A 70 -19.94 2.13 -4.05
CA ALA A 70 -20.40 0.95 -3.32
C ALA A 70 -20.06 1.08 -1.82
N THR A 71 -21.04 0.78 -0.98
CA THR A 71 -20.88 0.78 0.48
C THR A 71 -20.26 -0.56 0.90
N VAL A 72 -18.99 -0.53 1.28
CA VAL A 72 -18.28 -1.67 1.86
C VAL A 72 -18.44 -1.64 3.37
N SER A 73 -18.78 -2.78 3.96
CA SER A 73 -19.07 -2.86 5.37
C SER A 73 -18.42 -4.04 6.07
N ILE A 74 -17.96 -3.79 7.31
CA ILE A 74 -17.35 -4.79 8.20
C ILE A 74 -18.27 -5.06 9.38
N GLN A 75 -18.59 -6.35 9.58
CA GLN A 75 -19.40 -6.86 10.69
C GLN A 75 -18.57 -7.76 11.60
N LYS A 76 -18.59 -7.50 12.90
CA LYS A 76 -17.95 -8.36 13.89
C LYS A 76 -18.74 -9.65 14.13
N LEU A 77 -18.06 -10.80 14.16
CA LEU A 77 -18.63 -12.04 14.69
C LEU A 77 -18.62 -11.97 16.23
N LYS A 78 -19.67 -11.41 16.85
CA LYS A 78 -19.95 -11.66 18.28
C LYS A 78 -21.44 -11.87 18.50
N LEU A 79 -21.76 -12.89 19.27
CA LEU A 79 -23.11 -13.42 19.55
C LEU A 79 -24.10 -12.43 20.22
N LYS A 80 -23.68 -11.24 20.66
CA LYS A 80 -24.54 -10.32 21.44
C LYS A 80 -24.25 -8.83 21.20
N SER A 81 -24.01 -8.39 19.96
CA SER A 81 -23.79 -6.97 19.71
C SER A 81 -24.57 -6.49 18.51
N GLN A 82 -25.69 -5.82 18.79
CA GLN A 82 -26.33 -4.92 17.85
C GLN A 82 -25.36 -3.76 17.61
N ARG A 83 -24.68 -3.79 16.45
CA ARG A 83 -23.92 -2.67 15.87
C ARG A 83 -22.61 -2.34 16.60
N PRO A 84 -21.48 -2.65 15.97
CA PRO A 84 -20.86 -1.60 15.17
C PRO A 84 -20.56 -2.09 13.76
N TYR A 85 -21.28 -1.54 12.78
CA TYR A 85 -20.84 -1.55 11.39
C TYR A 85 -19.80 -0.47 11.23
N VAL A 86 -18.69 -0.82 10.62
CA VAL A 86 -17.83 0.19 10.01
C VAL A 86 -18.06 0.07 8.52
N SER A 87 -18.49 1.17 7.90
CA SER A 87 -18.67 1.24 6.46
C SER A 87 -17.79 2.32 5.84
N THR A 88 -17.51 2.15 4.56
CA THR A 88 -16.83 3.13 3.70
C THR A 88 -17.36 3.01 2.28
N ASN A 89 -17.24 4.05 1.48
CA ASN A 89 -17.63 4.04 0.07
C ASN A 89 -16.40 3.78 -0.80
N THR A 90 -16.60 3.10 -1.92
CA THR A 90 -15.56 2.93 -2.93
C THR A 90 -15.35 4.20 -3.74
N SER A 91 -14.10 4.44 -4.14
CA SER A 91 -13.71 5.49 -5.08
C SER A 91 -14.05 5.12 -6.54
N ALA A 92 -13.81 6.04 -7.47
CA ALA A 92 -14.06 5.88 -8.91
C ALA A 92 -13.39 4.64 -9.54
N ASP A 93 -12.27 4.20 -8.98
CA ASP A 93 -11.54 2.98 -9.37
C ASP A 93 -11.99 1.73 -8.59
N GLY A 94 -13.11 1.81 -7.88
CA GLY A 94 -13.69 0.71 -7.11
C GLY A 94 -12.92 0.37 -5.83
N GLN A 95 -11.90 1.14 -5.46
CA GLN A 95 -11.07 0.85 -4.28
C GLN A 95 -11.75 1.28 -2.98
N PHE A 96 -11.51 0.51 -1.92
CA PHE A 96 -11.90 0.87 -0.56
C PHE A 96 -10.73 0.71 0.40
N HIS A 97 -10.71 1.51 1.46
CA HIS A 97 -9.72 1.40 2.51
C HIS A 97 -10.31 1.73 3.89
N PHE A 98 -10.06 0.85 4.86
CA PHE A 98 -10.32 1.09 6.28
C PHE A 98 -8.99 1.32 6.99
N ARG A 99 -8.89 2.39 7.79
CA ARG A 99 -7.71 2.70 8.62
C ARG A 99 -8.01 2.49 10.10
N GLY A 100 -7.13 1.79 10.82
CA GLY A 100 -7.24 1.58 12.27
C GLY A 100 -8.45 0.74 12.70
N LYS A 101 -8.96 -0.14 11.82
CA LYS A 101 -10.19 -0.93 12.07
C LYS A 101 -9.95 -2.44 12.23
N THR A 102 -8.70 -2.89 12.23
CA THR A 102 -8.32 -4.30 12.46
C THR A 102 -8.15 -4.63 13.95
N THR A 103 -8.99 -4.08 14.81
CA THR A 103 -9.05 -4.48 16.22
C THR A 103 -9.65 -5.89 16.36
N TYR A 104 -10.26 -6.40 15.29
CA TYR A 104 -10.93 -7.70 15.24
C TYR A 104 -10.06 -8.75 14.53
N ILE A 105 -9.95 -9.92 15.15
CA ILE A 105 -9.31 -11.11 14.57
C ILE A 105 -10.25 -11.75 13.54
N GLU A 106 -11.55 -11.78 13.83
CA GLU A 106 -12.57 -12.34 12.94
C GLU A 106 -13.67 -11.34 12.63
N PHE A 107 -13.95 -11.18 11.34
CA PHE A 107 -15.03 -10.33 10.86
C PHE A 107 -15.56 -10.80 9.51
N ARG A 108 -16.77 -10.35 9.19
CA ARG A 108 -17.41 -10.46 7.88
C ARG A 108 -17.23 -9.15 7.15
N ILE A 109 -16.97 -9.22 5.85
CA ILE A 109 -16.93 -8.06 4.97
C ILE A 109 -17.79 -8.33 3.74
N TYR A 110 -18.53 -7.31 3.30
CA TYR A 110 -19.26 -7.32 2.03
C TYR A 110 -19.42 -5.90 1.51
N ALA A 111 -19.74 -5.79 0.22
CA ALA A 111 -20.09 -4.55 -0.44
C ALA A 111 -21.57 -4.58 -0.87
N GLU A 112 -22.22 -3.43 -0.88
CA GLU A 112 -23.56 -3.24 -1.42
C GLU A 112 -23.63 -1.94 -2.18
N LYS A 113 -24.38 -1.93 -3.29
CA LYS A 113 -24.68 -0.71 -4.03
C LYS A 113 -26.13 -0.73 -4.48
N GLU A 114 -26.82 0.36 -4.20
CA GLU A 114 -28.20 0.56 -4.65
C GLU A 114 -28.29 0.45 -6.17
N GLY A 115 -29.24 -0.34 -6.65
CA GLY A 115 -29.43 -0.61 -8.09
C GLY A 115 -28.48 -1.63 -8.74
N VAL A 116 -27.39 -2.03 -8.08
CA VAL A 116 -26.46 -3.08 -8.60
C VAL A 116 -26.59 -4.38 -7.82
N GLY A 117 -26.81 -4.30 -6.51
CA GLY A 117 -26.97 -5.46 -5.64
C GLY A 117 -25.89 -5.54 -4.57
N ARG A 118 -25.67 -6.75 -4.05
CA ARG A 118 -24.84 -7.01 -2.89
C ARG A 118 -23.81 -8.09 -3.18
N SER A 119 -22.61 -7.94 -2.65
CA SER A 119 -21.57 -8.98 -2.76
C SER A 119 -21.88 -10.16 -1.84
N ALA A 120 -21.29 -11.30 -2.17
CA ALA A 120 -21.17 -12.39 -1.22
C ALA A 120 -20.49 -11.91 0.09
N VAL A 121 -20.95 -12.44 1.23
CA VAL A 121 -20.35 -12.14 2.53
C VAL A 121 -19.07 -12.96 2.67
N LYS A 122 -17.94 -12.26 2.84
CA LYS A 122 -16.62 -12.89 3.00
C LYS A 122 -16.22 -12.89 4.47
N ASN A 123 -15.92 -14.06 5.01
CA ASN A 123 -15.32 -14.18 6.34
C ASN A 123 -13.81 -13.95 6.23
N VAL A 124 -13.29 -13.05 7.05
CA VAL A 124 -11.86 -12.74 7.13
C VAL A 124 -11.38 -13.06 8.54
N HIS A 125 -10.32 -13.87 8.61
CA HIS A 125 -9.59 -14.17 9.82
C HIS A 125 -8.18 -13.57 9.70
N LEU A 126 -7.82 -12.70 10.64
CA LEU A 126 -6.49 -12.13 10.78
C LEU A 126 -5.70 -12.95 11.78
N TYR A 127 -4.38 -13.06 11.59
CA TYR A 127 -3.52 -13.80 12.51
C TYR A 127 -3.19 -13.01 13.78
N PHE A 128 -3.17 -11.68 13.68
CA PHE A 128 -2.92 -10.78 14.81
C PHE A 128 -3.67 -9.46 14.66
N ARG A 129 -3.89 -8.77 15.79
CA ARG A 129 -4.54 -7.45 15.83
C ARG A 129 -3.64 -6.42 15.17
N GLY A 130 -4.20 -5.53 14.36
CA GLY A 130 -3.39 -4.54 13.62
C GLY A 130 -2.78 -5.08 12.33
N GLN A 131 -3.07 -6.32 11.93
CA GLN A 131 -2.55 -6.89 10.69
C GLN A 131 -3.13 -6.16 9.48
N ASN A 132 -2.24 -5.66 8.63
CA ASN A 132 -2.62 -5.10 7.34
C ASN A 132 -3.12 -6.21 6.42
N ARG A 133 -4.31 -6.02 5.85
CA ARG A 133 -4.95 -6.97 4.95
C ARG A 133 -5.38 -6.28 3.67
N GLY A 134 -4.59 -6.48 2.62
CA GLY A 134 -4.93 -6.04 1.27
C GLY A 134 -5.39 -7.13 0.33
N GLY A 135 -5.71 -6.72 -0.90
CA GLY A 135 -6.13 -7.61 -1.99
C GLY A 135 -7.51 -8.24 -1.79
N ILE A 136 -8.38 -7.66 -0.98
CA ILE A 136 -9.74 -8.16 -0.83
C ILE A 136 -10.54 -7.76 -2.08
N ARG A 137 -10.83 -8.73 -2.96
CA ARG A 137 -11.80 -8.54 -4.04
C ARG A 137 -13.20 -8.90 -3.57
N LEU A 138 -14.15 -8.00 -3.81
CA LEU A 138 -15.59 -8.20 -3.59
C LEU A 138 -16.30 -8.01 -4.92
N THR A 139 -17.07 -9.02 -5.33
CA THR A 139 -17.87 -8.96 -6.55
C THR A 139 -19.32 -8.71 -6.17
N LEU A 140 -19.92 -7.64 -6.69
CA LEU A 140 -21.35 -7.42 -6.61
C LEU A 140 -22.02 -8.37 -7.57
N ASN A 141 -22.65 -9.39 -7.02
CA ASN A 141 -23.53 -10.24 -7.80
C ASN A 141 -24.91 -9.59 -7.72
N GLY A 142 -25.40 -9.09 -8.84
CA GLY A 142 -26.81 -8.76 -8.97
C GLY A 142 -27.60 -10.01 -8.63
N THR A 143 -28.19 -10.06 -7.43
CA THR A 143 -28.97 -11.22 -7.01
C THR A 143 -30.39 -10.73 -6.78
N ALA A 144 -31.30 -11.31 -7.56
CA ALA A 144 -32.74 -11.15 -7.50
C ALA A 144 -33.29 -11.40 -6.10
N GLY A 145 -34.32 -10.64 -5.72
CA GLY A 145 -35.16 -10.90 -4.55
C GLY A 145 -35.11 -9.79 -3.52
#